data_AF-A0A259SKT6-F1
#
_entry.id   AF-A0A259SKT6-F1
#
_cell.length_a   1.000
_cell.length_b   1.000
_cell.length_c   1.000
_cell.angle_alpha   90.00
_cell.angle_beta   90.00
_cell.angle_gamma   90.00
#
_symmetry.space_group_name_H-M   'P 1'
#
loop_
_entity.id
_entity.type
_entity.pdbx_description
1 polymer ?
#
loop_
_entity_poly.entity_id
_entity_poly.type
_entity_poly.pdbx_seq_one_letter_code
_entity_poly.pdbx_strand_id
1 'polypeptide(L)'
;MDGGSALIAIVIDSPAAGDVFEFQALTSDDSRAKVLEDGSVVFTAADGTFKGGLATPWARDSKGNDIPTRFEVTEANTVRQHVDLSSVPADAYPVVADPWAGHDLVASAWVTNQGGSQYVVHAVPTSWGEFYRGIDTHYAHVAELKAKLGSLAYKVTATIDNQFICHVNYGWLGGGATYDMESWRDNIHWTLQGNPITKCNP
;
A
#
# COMPACT_ATOMS: atom_id res chain seq x y z
N MET A 1 -13.79 -0.51 -10.86
CA MET A 1 -12.42 -0.63 -11.39
C MET A 1 -11.54 -0.14 -10.28
N ASP A 2 -10.91 -1.09 -9.60
CA ASP A 2 -10.84 -1.03 -8.14
C ASP A 2 -9.40 -0.80 -7.69
N GLY A 3 -9.22 -0.08 -6.58
CA GLY A 3 -7.88 0.29 -6.10
C GLY A 3 -7.19 -0.85 -5.33
N GLY A 4 -6.12 -1.42 -5.88
CA GLY A 4 -5.03 -2.05 -5.11
C GLY A 4 -3.78 -1.16 -5.27
N SER A 5 -3.21 -0.50 -4.25
CA SER A 5 -3.24 -0.68 -2.78
C SER A 5 -2.43 -1.88 -2.24
N ALA A 6 -2.06 -1.81 -0.96
CA ALA A 6 -1.13 -2.69 -0.23
C ALA A 6 -1.75 -3.83 0.63
N LEU A 7 -1.49 -5.09 0.28
CA LEU A 7 -1.98 -6.30 0.97
C LEU A 7 -1.17 -6.58 2.26
N ILE A 8 -1.81 -6.54 3.44
CA ILE A 8 -1.25 -7.10 4.70
C ILE A 8 -2.02 -8.38 5.03
N ALA A 9 -1.86 -9.39 4.17
CA ALA A 9 -2.51 -10.69 4.32
C ALA A 9 -1.94 -11.47 5.51
N ILE A 10 -2.72 -11.49 6.60
CA ILE A 10 -2.57 -12.45 7.68
C ILE A 10 -3.14 -13.79 7.20
N VAL A 11 -2.26 -14.79 7.08
CA VAL A 11 -2.65 -16.16 6.74
C VAL A 11 -2.86 -16.93 8.04
N ILE A 12 -4.09 -17.41 8.23
CA ILE A 12 -4.51 -18.20 9.38
C ILE A 12 -4.65 -19.65 8.89
N ASP A 13 -3.65 -20.49 9.16
CA ASP A 13 -3.61 -21.87 8.66
C ASP A 13 -4.54 -22.83 9.41
N SER A 14 -4.96 -22.49 10.63
CA SER A 14 -5.87 -23.33 11.44
C SER A 14 -6.55 -22.53 12.57
N PRO A 15 -7.62 -23.06 13.19
CA PRO A 15 -8.26 -22.43 14.36
C PRO A 15 -7.32 -22.23 15.56
N ALA A 16 -6.19 -22.94 15.61
CA ALA A 16 -5.23 -22.87 16.72
C ALA A 16 -4.24 -21.68 16.60
N ALA A 17 -4.26 -20.93 15.50
CA ALA A 17 -3.39 -19.77 15.29
C ALA A 17 -3.85 -18.48 15.99
N GLY A 18 -5.10 -18.46 16.50
CA GLY A 18 -5.74 -17.27 17.06
C GLY A 18 -6.62 -16.54 16.04
N ASP A 19 -7.52 -15.70 16.57
CA ASP A 19 -8.59 -14.98 15.87
C ASP A 19 -8.51 -13.44 16.03
N VAL A 20 -7.55 -12.95 16.83
CA VAL A 20 -7.32 -11.54 17.12
C VAL A 20 -5.88 -11.15 16.77
N PHE A 21 -5.73 -10.11 15.95
CA PHE A 21 -4.44 -9.63 15.45
C PHE A 21 -4.20 -8.17 15.83
N GLU A 22 -3.09 -7.91 16.51
CA GLU A 22 -2.73 -6.57 16.96
C GLU A 22 -1.90 -5.82 15.92
N PHE A 23 -2.43 -4.68 15.48
CA PHE A 23 -1.71 -3.66 14.75
C PHE A 23 -1.29 -2.62 15.77
N GLN A 24 0.01 -2.53 16.04
CA GLN A 24 0.54 -1.32 16.65
C GLN A 24 0.24 -0.18 15.69
N ALA A 25 -0.63 0.73 16.14
CA ALA A 25 -0.92 1.95 15.40
C ALA A 25 0.39 2.71 15.17
N LEU A 26 0.45 3.52 14.12
CA LEU A 26 1.59 4.40 13.85
C LEU A 26 1.59 5.58 14.84
N THR A 27 1.88 5.27 16.10
CA THR A 27 2.11 6.22 17.18
C THR A 27 3.54 6.74 17.11
N SER A 28 3.79 7.65 16.18
CA SER A 28 4.48 8.87 16.62
C SER A 28 3.56 9.51 17.67
N ASP A 29 4.10 9.77 18.86
CA ASP A 29 3.41 9.52 20.16
C ASP A 29 2.11 10.28 20.46
N ASP A 30 1.67 11.21 19.59
CA ASP A 30 0.48 12.06 19.74
C ASP A 30 -0.75 11.62 18.90
N SER A 31 -0.68 10.52 18.14
CA SER A 31 -1.80 10.04 17.30
C SER A 31 -2.81 9.17 18.06
N ARG A 32 -4.11 9.36 17.80
CA ARG A 32 -5.24 8.63 18.39
C ARG A 32 -6.03 7.88 17.33
N ALA A 33 -6.31 6.61 17.57
CA ALA A 33 -7.14 5.75 16.75
C ALA A 33 -8.64 5.86 17.12
N LYS A 34 -9.53 5.71 16.15
CA LYS A 34 -10.99 5.60 16.37
C LYS A 34 -11.64 4.73 15.29
N VAL A 35 -12.52 3.81 15.69
CA VAL A 35 -13.40 3.07 14.77
C VAL A 35 -14.56 3.97 14.29
N LEU A 36 -14.89 3.91 13.00
CA LEU A 36 -16.00 4.63 12.36
C LEU A 36 -17.23 3.74 12.17
N GLU A 37 -18.35 4.33 11.74
CA GLU A 37 -19.65 3.63 11.59
C GLU A 37 -19.64 2.55 10.50
N ASP A 38 -18.78 2.70 9.50
CA ASP A 38 -18.52 1.71 8.44
C ASP A 38 -17.56 0.58 8.86
N GLY A 39 -17.05 0.61 10.11
CA GLY A 39 -16.09 -0.36 10.63
C GLY A 39 -14.63 -0.09 10.24
N SER A 40 -14.32 1.02 9.55
CA SER A 40 -12.95 1.49 9.32
C SER A 40 -12.33 2.10 10.60
N VAL A 41 -11.02 2.37 10.59
CA VAL A 41 -10.30 3.09 11.66
C VAL A 41 -9.61 4.34 11.10
N VAL A 42 -9.78 5.47 11.77
CA VAL A 42 -9.07 6.72 11.51
C VAL A 42 -8.01 6.98 12.59
N PHE A 43 -6.87 7.54 12.20
CA PHE A 43 -5.86 8.09 13.11
C PHE A 43 -5.85 9.63 13.03
N THR A 44 -5.93 10.33 14.16
CA THR A 44 -5.85 11.81 14.23
C THR A 44 -4.89 12.27 15.33
N ALA A 45 -4.21 13.40 15.16
CA ALA A 45 -3.44 14.01 16.26
C ALA A 45 -4.35 14.72 17.27
N ALA A 46 -3.76 15.17 18.39
CA ALA A 46 -4.45 15.87 19.48
C ALA A 46 -5.16 17.19 19.08
N ASP A 47 -4.75 17.79 17.96
CA ASP A 47 -5.38 18.98 17.34
C ASP A 47 -6.57 18.64 16.41
N GLY A 48 -6.86 17.35 16.20
CA GLY A 48 -7.85 16.84 15.26
C GLY A 48 -7.33 16.64 13.83
N THR A 49 -6.05 16.95 13.54
CA THR A 49 -5.47 16.76 12.21
C THR A 49 -5.42 15.27 11.86
N PHE A 50 -6.00 14.89 10.72
CA PHE A 50 -5.94 13.54 10.17
C PHE A 50 -4.50 13.08 9.93
N LYS A 51 -4.18 11.84 10.29
CA LYS A 51 -2.86 11.21 10.16
C LYS A 51 -2.86 9.93 9.33
N GLY A 52 -4.01 9.30 9.10
CA GLY A 52 -4.11 8.04 8.35
C GLY A 52 -5.37 7.25 8.65
N GLY A 53 -5.45 6.03 8.12
CA GLY A 53 -6.49 5.08 8.52
C GLY A 53 -6.37 3.69 7.89
N LEU A 54 -7.15 2.76 8.42
CA LEU A 54 -7.40 1.42 7.88
C LEU A 54 -8.86 1.40 7.43
N ALA A 55 -9.16 0.96 6.21
CA ALA A 55 -10.53 0.75 5.76
C ALA A 55 -11.16 -0.48 6.44
N THR A 56 -12.48 -0.64 6.29
CA THR A 56 -13.26 -1.75 6.87
C THR A 56 -12.57 -3.11 6.61
N PRO A 57 -12.21 -3.86 7.66
CA PRO A 57 -11.35 -5.03 7.51
C PRO A 57 -12.15 -6.22 6.98
N TRP A 58 -11.51 -7.06 6.15
CA TRP A 58 -12.12 -8.26 5.58
C TRP A 58 -11.28 -9.49 5.85
N ALA A 59 -11.92 -10.66 5.78
CA ALA A 59 -11.27 -11.96 5.74
C ALA A 59 -12.07 -12.94 4.87
N ARG A 60 -11.39 -13.92 4.27
CA ARG A 60 -11.97 -14.94 3.40
C ARG A 60 -11.40 -16.33 3.64
N ASP A 61 -12.24 -17.34 3.51
CA ASP A 61 -11.83 -18.76 3.53
C ASP A 61 -11.21 -19.20 2.19
N SER A 62 -10.61 -20.40 2.15
CA SER A 62 -9.98 -20.94 0.93
C SER A 62 -10.97 -21.35 -0.18
N LYS A 63 -12.28 -21.23 0.10
CA LYS A 63 -13.39 -21.43 -0.85
C LYS A 63 -13.94 -20.09 -1.37
N GLY A 64 -13.46 -18.96 -0.84
CA GLY A 64 -13.82 -17.60 -1.23
C GLY A 64 -15.01 -16.99 -0.47
N ASN A 65 -15.49 -17.63 0.61
CA ASN A 65 -16.57 -17.09 1.44
C ASN A 65 -16.06 -15.95 2.33
N ASP A 66 -16.84 -14.87 2.46
CA ASP A 66 -16.56 -13.76 3.38
C ASP A 66 -16.74 -14.20 4.85
N ILE A 67 -15.77 -13.85 5.70
CA ILE A 67 -15.77 -14.13 7.14
C ILE A 67 -16.05 -12.83 7.92
N PRO A 68 -16.96 -12.82 8.91
CA PRO A 68 -17.24 -11.65 9.72
C PRO A 68 -15.97 -11.11 10.40
N THR A 69 -15.61 -9.87 10.09
CA THR A 69 -14.35 -9.25 10.49
C THR A 69 -14.62 -7.83 10.98
N ARG A 70 -13.92 -7.38 12.04
CA ARG A 70 -14.10 -6.04 12.63
C ARG A 70 -12.82 -5.51 13.26
N PHE A 71 -12.76 -4.20 13.50
CA PHE A 71 -11.76 -3.60 14.39
C PHE A 71 -12.29 -3.35 15.82
N GLU A 72 -11.36 -3.33 16.76
CA GLU A 72 -11.45 -2.74 18.09
C GLU A 72 -10.29 -1.76 18.27
N VAL A 73 -10.49 -0.66 18.98
CA VAL A 73 -9.41 0.22 19.46
C VAL A 73 -9.35 0.11 20.98
N THR A 74 -8.20 -0.23 21.53
CA THR A 74 -8.00 -0.38 22.99
C THR A 74 -7.82 0.98 23.67
N GLU A 75 -7.98 1.03 25.00
CA GLU A 75 -7.64 2.22 25.80
C GLU A 75 -6.16 2.63 25.66
N ALA A 76 -5.29 1.67 25.34
CA ALA A 76 -3.87 1.87 25.02
C ALA A 76 -3.61 2.22 23.55
N ASN A 77 -4.64 2.67 22.81
CA ASN A 77 -4.56 3.15 21.43
C ASN A 77 -4.10 2.09 20.40
N THR A 78 -4.13 0.81 20.77
CA THR A 78 -3.78 -0.31 19.88
C THR A 78 -4.99 -0.69 19.03
N VAL A 79 -4.78 -1.01 17.75
CA VAL A 79 -5.87 -1.52 16.88
C VAL A 79 -5.83 -3.04 16.87
N ARG A 80 -6.98 -3.68 17.07
CA ARG A 80 -7.15 -5.14 16.98
C ARG A 80 -8.11 -5.48 15.86
N GLN A 81 -7.68 -6.28 14.89
CA GLN A 81 -8.59 -6.95 13.96
C GLN A 81 -9.07 -8.25 14.61
N HIS A 82 -10.38 -8.48 14.62
CA HIS A 82 -11.01 -9.73 15.04
C HIS A 82 -11.60 -10.42 13.82
N VAL A 83 -11.34 -11.71 13.65
CA VAL A 83 -11.78 -12.55 12.52
C VAL A 83 -12.63 -13.70 13.06
N ASP A 84 -13.91 -13.78 12.71
CA ASP A 84 -14.82 -14.79 13.28
C ASP A 84 -14.64 -16.18 12.66
N LEU A 85 -13.67 -16.92 13.20
CA LEU A 85 -13.37 -18.30 12.79
C LEU A 85 -14.42 -19.33 13.25
N SER A 86 -15.44 -18.95 14.04
CA SER A 86 -16.36 -19.90 14.71
C SER A 86 -17.17 -20.78 13.75
N SER A 87 -17.41 -20.27 12.53
CA SER A 87 -18.20 -20.93 11.49
C SER A 87 -17.36 -21.48 10.34
N VAL A 88 -16.02 -21.39 10.41
CA VAL A 88 -15.11 -21.84 9.34
C VAL A 88 -14.83 -23.34 9.48
N PRO A 89 -15.25 -24.20 8.52
CA PRO A 89 -14.98 -25.63 8.60
C PRO A 89 -13.50 -25.94 8.33
N ALA A 90 -13.01 -27.05 8.89
CA ALA A 90 -11.59 -27.43 8.82
C ALA A 90 -11.05 -27.65 7.39
N ASP A 91 -11.93 -27.84 6.40
CA ASP A 91 -11.59 -28.00 4.98
C ASP A 91 -11.69 -26.69 4.16
N ALA A 92 -11.91 -25.55 4.83
CA ALA A 92 -11.92 -24.21 4.23
C ALA A 92 -10.75 -23.32 4.69
N TYR A 93 -9.76 -23.91 5.37
CA TYR A 93 -8.49 -23.25 5.66
C TYR A 93 -7.55 -23.31 4.43
N PRO A 94 -6.54 -22.43 4.31
CA PRO A 94 -6.27 -21.29 5.18
C PRO A 94 -7.30 -20.17 5.02
N VAL A 95 -7.47 -19.36 6.06
CA VAL A 95 -8.19 -18.09 6.00
C VAL A 95 -7.19 -16.96 5.74
N VAL A 96 -7.53 -16.04 4.84
CA VAL A 96 -6.75 -14.82 4.58
C VAL A 96 -7.52 -13.63 5.13
N ALA A 97 -6.93 -12.88 6.04
CA ALA A 97 -7.46 -11.63 6.58
C ALA A 97 -6.56 -10.46 6.19
N ASP A 98 -7.13 -9.36 5.68
CA ASP A 98 -6.37 -8.21 5.19
C ASP A 98 -7.08 -6.89 5.59
N PRO A 99 -6.55 -6.16 6.57
CA PRO A 99 -7.10 -4.88 7.05
C PRO A 99 -6.70 -3.75 6.11
N TRP A 100 -7.36 -3.73 4.95
CA TRP A 100 -7.11 -2.83 3.83
C TRP A 100 -6.64 -1.42 4.27
N ALA A 101 -5.37 -1.04 4.07
CA ALA A 101 -4.92 0.32 4.40
C ALA A 101 -5.60 1.33 3.44
N GLY A 102 -6.54 2.12 3.96
CA GLY A 102 -7.69 2.67 3.23
C GLY A 102 -7.46 3.78 2.20
N HIS A 103 -6.23 3.95 1.70
CA HIS A 103 -5.82 5.12 0.93
C HIS A 103 -4.98 4.72 -0.26
N ASP A 104 -5.30 5.30 -1.42
CA ASP A 104 -4.44 5.35 -2.60
C ASP A 104 -3.00 5.73 -2.18
N LEU A 105 -2.00 5.03 -2.69
CA LEU A 105 -0.58 5.39 -2.62
C LEU A 105 -0.19 6.31 -3.79
N VAL A 106 -0.90 6.22 -4.93
CA VAL A 106 -0.63 6.92 -6.18
C VAL A 106 -1.89 7.68 -6.63
N ALA A 107 -1.93 8.99 -6.35
CA ALA A 107 -3.06 9.86 -6.67
C ALA A 107 -3.44 9.82 -8.16
N SER A 108 -2.44 9.76 -9.04
CA SER A 108 -2.64 9.61 -10.49
C SER A 108 -1.38 9.10 -11.19
N ALA A 109 -1.56 8.47 -12.36
CA ALA A 109 -0.46 8.08 -13.24
C ALA A 109 -0.86 8.24 -14.71
N TRP A 110 0.11 8.57 -15.56
CA TRP A 110 -0.09 8.70 -17.01
C TRP A 110 1.21 8.44 -17.79
N VAL A 111 1.14 8.49 -19.11
CA VAL A 111 2.29 8.26 -20.00
C VAL A 111 2.42 9.38 -21.01
N THR A 112 3.61 9.96 -21.12
CA THR A 112 3.98 10.90 -22.19
C THR A 112 4.92 10.20 -23.16
N ASN A 113 4.61 10.15 -24.46
CA ASN A 113 5.53 9.60 -25.46
C ASN A 113 6.49 10.72 -25.93
N GLN A 114 7.79 10.44 -25.96
CA GLN A 114 8.84 11.42 -26.29
C GLN A 114 9.30 11.34 -27.76
N GLY A 115 9.05 10.21 -28.43
CA GLY A 115 9.40 10.00 -29.83
C GLY A 115 9.91 8.58 -30.09
N GLY A 116 9.69 8.05 -31.29
CA GLY A 116 10.02 6.66 -31.61
C GLY A 116 9.37 5.67 -30.63
N SER A 117 10.19 4.89 -29.91
CA SER A 117 9.76 3.98 -28.84
C SER A 117 9.87 4.56 -27.43
N GLN A 118 10.35 5.80 -27.26
CA GLN A 118 10.64 6.41 -25.96
C GLN A 118 9.39 7.01 -25.31
N TYR A 119 9.24 6.81 -24.01
CA TYR A 119 8.15 7.36 -23.19
C TYR A 119 8.60 7.62 -21.76
N VAL A 120 7.86 8.49 -21.07
CA VAL A 120 7.93 8.70 -19.62
C VAL A 120 6.66 8.12 -19.01
N VAL A 121 6.80 7.38 -17.92
CA VAL A 121 5.70 7.00 -17.03
C VAL A 121 5.73 7.96 -15.85
N HIS A 122 4.62 8.65 -15.61
CA HIS A 122 4.48 9.62 -14.54
C HIS A 122 3.65 9.02 -13.41
N ALA A 123 4.03 9.25 -12.17
CA ALA A 123 3.26 8.88 -10.99
C ALA A 123 3.25 10.03 -9.96
N VAL A 124 2.07 10.48 -9.55
CA VAL A 124 1.91 11.44 -8.45
C VAL A 124 1.61 10.64 -7.18
N PRO A 125 2.48 10.64 -6.15
CA PRO A 125 2.16 9.98 -4.89
C PRO A 125 1.01 10.72 -4.18
N THR A 126 0.26 10.02 -3.34
CA THR A 126 -0.52 10.69 -2.29
C THR A 126 0.38 11.01 -1.10
N SER A 127 -0.07 11.87 -0.19
CA SER A 127 0.61 12.06 1.11
C SER A 127 0.68 10.78 1.95
N TRP A 128 -0.09 9.73 1.62
CA TRP A 128 0.00 8.40 2.22
C TRP A 128 1.12 7.56 1.57
N GLY A 129 1.21 7.56 0.24
CA GLY A 129 2.34 6.96 -0.49
C GLY A 129 3.68 7.59 -0.13
N GLU A 130 3.73 8.93 -0.01
CA GLU A 130 4.93 9.62 0.49
C GLU A 130 5.31 9.20 1.91
N PHE A 131 4.33 8.92 2.78
CA PHE A 131 4.58 8.44 4.15
C PHE A 131 5.09 6.99 4.15
N TYR A 132 4.44 6.10 3.39
CA TYR A 132 4.73 4.65 3.33
C TYR A 132 5.87 4.27 2.38
N ARG A 133 6.86 5.15 2.23
CA ARG A 133 8.08 4.88 1.44
C ARG A 133 8.93 3.76 2.05
N GLY A 134 9.15 2.69 1.28
CA GLY A 134 10.00 1.57 1.66
C GLY A 134 10.13 0.54 0.55
N ILE A 135 11.03 -0.43 0.70
CA ILE A 135 11.11 -1.59 -0.20
C ILE A 135 9.99 -2.59 0.07
N ASP A 136 9.55 -2.71 1.33
CA ASP A 136 8.49 -3.64 1.74
C ASP A 136 7.11 -3.25 1.19
N THR A 137 6.91 -1.96 0.86
CA THR A 137 5.70 -1.43 0.21
C THR A 137 5.82 -1.35 -1.32
N HIS A 138 6.92 -1.83 -1.92
CA HIS A 138 7.20 -1.75 -3.36
C HIS A 138 6.09 -2.38 -4.22
N TYR A 139 5.72 -3.62 -3.89
CA TYR A 139 4.69 -4.37 -4.61
C TYR A 139 3.36 -3.60 -4.68
N ALA A 140 2.97 -2.96 -3.58
CA ALA A 140 1.73 -2.19 -3.49
C ALA A 140 1.74 -0.94 -4.37
N HIS A 141 2.79 -0.13 -4.26
CA HIS A 141 2.97 1.05 -5.11
C HIS A 141 2.95 0.67 -6.59
N VAL A 142 3.54 -0.47 -6.97
CA VAL A 142 3.60 -0.96 -8.35
C VAL A 142 2.26 -1.51 -8.83
N ALA A 143 1.52 -2.22 -7.97
CA ALA A 143 0.17 -2.67 -8.25
C ALA A 143 -0.74 -1.47 -8.55
N GLU A 144 -0.64 -0.42 -7.73
CA GLU A 144 -1.45 0.79 -7.90
C GLU A 144 -1.05 1.61 -9.11
N LEU A 145 0.26 1.84 -9.33
CA LEU A 145 0.76 2.46 -10.56
C LEU A 145 0.20 1.76 -11.80
N LYS A 146 0.22 0.42 -11.82
CA LYS A 146 -0.34 -0.39 -12.91
C LYS A 146 -1.87 -0.25 -13.01
N ALA A 147 -2.59 -0.20 -11.89
CA ALA A 147 -4.04 0.02 -11.87
C ALA A 147 -4.43 1.40 -12.43
N LYS A 148 -3.75 2.48 -12.00
CA LYS A 148 -3.97 3.86 -12.47
C LYS A 148 -3.63 4.01 -13.96
N LEU A 149 -2.65 3.27 -14.47
CA LEU A 149 -2.29 3.21 -15.90
C LEU A 149 -3.23 2.35 -16.75
N GLY A 150 -4.02 1.45 -16.15
CA GLY A 150 -4.98 0.59 -16.85
C GLY A 150 -4.38 -0.19 -18.01
N SER A 151 -4.86 0.05 -19.23
CA SER A 151 -4.36 -0.61 -20.45
C SER A 151 -2.90 -0.29 -20.78
N LEU A 152 -2.30 0.71 -20.14
CA LEU A 152 -0.89 1.08 -20.29
C LEU A 152 0.02 0.42 -19.23
N ALA A 153 -0.50 -0.40 -18.32
CA ALA A 153 0.27 -1.07 -17.27
C ALA A 153 1.53 -1.83 -17.77
N TYR A 154 1.50 -2.35 -19.00
CA TYR A 154 2.62 -3.04 -19.64
C TYR A 154 3.86 -2.14 -19.88
N LYS A 155 3.71 -0.81 -19.80
CA LYS A 155 4.82 0.15 -19.86
C LYS A 155 5.63 0.22 -18.56
N VAL A 156 5.16 -0.35 -17.45
CA VAL A 156 5.95 -0.52 -16.22
C VAL A 156 6.90 -1.71 -16.41
N THR A 157 7.95 -1.47 -17.20
CA THR A 157 9.06 -2.39 -17.47
C THR A 157 10.08 -2.35 -16.31
N ALA A 158 11.04 -3.29 -16.29
CA ALA A 158 12.01 -3.40 -15.19
C ALA A 158 12.80 -2.09 -14.90
N THR A 159 13.14 -1.30 -15.94
CA THR A 159 13.81 -0.01 -15.75
C THR A 159 12.87 1.02 -15.12
N ILE A 160 11.61 1.11 -15.59
CA ILE A 160 10.58 1.98 -14.99
C ILE A 160 10.31 1.57 -13.54
N ASP A 161 10.30 0.28 -13.24
CA ASP A 161 10.06 -0.27 -11.91
C ASP A 161 11.18 0.12 -10.92
N ASN A 162 12.45 -0.03 -11.33
CA ASN A 162 13.60 0.42 -10.53
C ASN A 162 13.62 1.95 -10.32
N GLN A 163 13.33 2.72 -11.37
CA GLN A 163 13.21 4.19 -11.29
C GLN A 163 12.10 4.59 -10.29
N PHE A 164 10.95 3.94 -10.38
CA PHE A 164 9.80 4.19 -9.51
C PHE A 164 10.06 3.85 -8.04
N ILE A 165 10.59 2.66 -7.73
CA ILE A 165 10.89 2.30 -6.32
C ILE A 165 12.04 3.14 -5.74
N CYS A 166 12.95 3.63 -6.59
CA CYS A 166 13.92 4.64 -6.21
C CYS A 166 13.23 5.96 -5.83
N HIS A 167 12.31 6.48 -6.65
CA HIS A 167 11.56 7.70 -6.31
C HIS A 167 10.69 7.54 -5.05
N VAL A 168 10.08 6.37 -4.82
CA VAL A 168 9.37 6.08 -3.57
C VAL A 168 10.32 6.15 -2.37
N ASN A 169 11.45 5.44 -2.38
CA ASN A 169 12.40 5.41 -1.26
C ASN A 169 13.18 6.73 -1.07
N TYR A 170 13.44 7.46 -2.15
CA TYR A 170 14.36 8.60 -2.19
C TYR A 170 13.77 9.86 -2.87
N GLY A 171 12.46 10.10 -2.81
CA GLY A 171 11.79 11.23 -3.49
C GLY A 171 12.32 12.63 -3.14
N TRP A 172 13.18 12.75 -2.13
CA TRP A 172 13.93 13.97 -1.78
C TRP A 172 15.18 14.22 -2.65
N LEU A 173 15.67 13.24 -3.42
CA LEU A 173 16.83 13.38 -4.33
C LEU A 173 16.44 13.93 -5.71
N GLY A 174 15.21 13.68 -6.15
CA GLY A 174 14.68 14.06 -7.46
C GLY A 174 13.29 13.48 -7.69
N GLY A 175 12.51 14.19 -8.51
CA GLY A 175 11.05 14.14 -8.46
C GLY A 175 10.51 15.40 -7.80
N GLY A 176 9.41 15.93 -8.34
CA GLY A 176 8.66 17.03 -7.71
C GLY A 176 7.48 16.46 -6.92
N ALA A 177 6.30 17.05 -7.09
CA ALA A 177 5.03 16.36 -6.79
C ALA A 177 4.72 15.19 -7.76
N THR A 178 5.66 14.84 -8.64
CA THR A 178 5.57 13.76 -9.62
C THR A 178 6.90 13.01 -9.65
N TYR A 179 6.82 11.68 -9.71
CA TYR A 179 7.90 10.77 -10.05
C TYR A 179 7.84 10.51 -11.56
N ASP A 180 8.94 10.80 -12.27
CA ASP A 180 9.02 10.77 -13.73
C ASP A 180 10.01 9.67 -14.15
N MET A 181 9.51 8.50 -14.55
CA MET A 181 10.35 7.35 -14.92
C MET A 181 10.51 7.26 -16.45
N GLU A 182 11.76 7.26 -16.93
CA GLU A 182 12.15 7.43 -18.32
C GLU A 182 12.50 6.08 -19.00
N SER A 183 11.78 5.69 -20.06
CA SER A 183 11.84 4.34 -20.65
C SER A 183 13.13 3.99 -21.40
N TRP A 184 14.07 4.92 -21.49
CA TRP A 184 15.32 4.78 -22.25
C TRP A 184 16.56 4.76 -21.36
N ARG A 185 16.38 4.78 -20.03
CA ARG A 185 17.47 4.64 -19.06
C ARG A 185 17.81 3.18 -18.81
N ASP A 186 19.08 2.93 -18.51
CA ASP A 186 19.57 1.59 -18.20
C ASP A 186 18.84 0.99 -16.99
N ASN A 187 18.62 -0.32 -17.02
CA ASN A 187 17.96 -1.05 -15.94
C ASN A 187 18.92 -1.27 -14.76
N ILE A 188 19.20 -0.20 -14.02
CA ILE A 188 20.08 -0.18 -12.84
C ILE A 188 19.26 -0.47 -11.57
N HIS A 189 19.84 -1.21 -10.63
CA HIS A 189 19.18 -1.47 -9.34
C HIS A 189 18.95 -0.17 -8.55
N TRP A 190 17.73 0.01 -8.03
CA TRP A 190 17.27 1.26 -7.42
C TRP A 190 18.23 1.92 -6.40
N THR A 191 18.91 1.12 -5.57
CA THR A 191 19.90 1.63 -4.57
C THR A 191 21.14 2.27 -5.19
N LEU A 192 21.50 1.94 -6.43
CA LEU A 192 22.69 2.46 -7.11
C LEU A 192 22.39 3.80 -7.80
N GLN A 193 21.18 3.97 -8.31
CA GLN A 193 20.68 5.19 -8.97
C GLN A 193 20.08 6.22 -8.00
N GLY A 194 19.84 5.84 -6.74
CA GLY A 194 19.46 6.72 -5.62
C GLY A 194 20.62 7.58 -5.12
N ASN A 195 21.21 8.39 -5.99
CA ASN A 195 22.34 9.27 -5.67
C ASN A 195 22.16 10.69 -6.28
N PRO A 196 22.93 11.71 -5.84
CA PRO A 196 22.75 13.10 -6.28
C PRO A 196 23.04 13.39 -7.77
N ILE A 197 23.68 12.46 -8.49
CA ILE A 197 24.02 12.60 -9.92
C ILE A 197 22.84 12.13 -10.78
N THR A 198 22.41 10.89 -10.57
CA THR A 198 21.36 10.23 -11.39
C THR A 198 19.95 10.51 -10.89
N LYS A 199 19.76 10.79 -9.59
CA LYS A 199 18.48 11.21 -9.00
C LYS A 199 17.31 10.29 -9.40
N CYS A 200 17.54 8.99 -9.24
CA CYS A 200 16.65 7.90 -9.64
C CYS A 200 16.47 7.64 -11.15
N ASN A 201 16.96 8.51 -12.04
CA ASN A 201 16.90 8.34 -13.50
C ASN A 201 18.33 8.25 -14.10
N PRO A 202 18.93 7.03 -14.16
CA PRO A 202 20.35 6.84 -14.47
C PRO A 202 20.75 7.22 -15.89
#